data_AF-A0A959JBP6-F1
#
_entry.id   AF-A0A959JBP6-F1
#
_cell.length_a   1.000
_cell.length_b   1.000
_cell.length_c   1.000
_cell.angle_alpha   90.00
_cell.angle_beta   90.00
_cell.angle_gamma   90.00
#
_symmetry.space_group_name_H-M   'P 1'
#
loop_
_entity.id
_entity.type
_entity.pdbx_description
1 polymer ?
#
loop_
_entity_poly.entity_id
_entity_poly.type
_entity_poly.pdbx_seq_one_letter_code
_entity_poly.pdbx_strand_id
1 'polypeptide(L)'
;MNKVRLLIMVASVLAVLNVVLLAVLFSTMAPIHPGRINDDSGDNEKIQKVFDFDQQQMEAFLNSKKQHGVQMHEVQRRLNKASEDYYLLDENEAKQKASLLDTIVDLTRQVYLLNDRHFEDIRRICRPEQLPHVDGLIIDLLRRPPEQRARPRALPPKRRNMD
;
A
#
# COMPACT_ATOMS: atom_id res chain seq x y z
N MET A 1 -9.39 39.78 50.36
CA MET A 1 -8.86 39.61 48.99
C MET A 1 -9.89 40.15 48.01
N ASN A 2 -9.51 41.09 47.13
CA ASN A 2 -10.45 41.70 46.19
C ASN A 2 -10.95 40.66 45.16
N LYS A 3 -12.26 40.59 44.97
CA LYS A 3 -12.92 39.70 43.99
C LYS A 3 -12.30 39.82 42.60
N VAL A 4 -11.87 41.03 42.23
CA VAL A 4 -11.14 41.33 40.99
C VAL A 4 -9.79 40.62 40.92
N ARG A 5 -9.01 40.56 42.01
CA ARG A 5 -7.72 39.85 42.04
C ARG A 5 -7.89 38.33 41.92
N LEU A 6 -8.98 37.80 42.47
CA LEU A 6 -9.31 36.38 42.34
C LEU A 6 -9.74 36.04 40.90
N LEU A 7 -10.57 36.88 40.27
CA LEU A 7 -10.95 36.71 38.87
C LEU A 7 -9.73 36.80 37.93
N ILE A 8 -8.80 37.72 38.18
CA ILE A 8 -7.56 37.84 37.40
C ILE A 8 -6.69 36.59 37.57
N MET A 9 -6.57 36.05 38.80
CA MET A 9 -5.80 34.82 39.06
C MET A 9 -6.43 33.60 38.36
N VAL A 10 -7.75 33.44 38.41
CA VAL A 10 -8.44 32.32 37.76
C VAL A 10 -8.34 32.45 36.23
N ALA A 11 -8.51 33.66 35.69
CA ALA A 11 -8.38 33.91 34.26
C ALA A 11 -6.96 33.65 33.75
N SER A 12 -5.92 34.02 34.52
CA SER A 12 -4.53 33.78 34.13
C SER A 12 -4.17 32.30 34.15
N VAL A 13 -4.61 31.54 35.15
CA VAL A 13 -4.43 30.09 35.20
C VAL A 13 -5.12 29.40 34.01
N LEU A 14 -6.34 29.81 33.69
CA LEU A 14 -7.09 29.26 32.56
C LEU A 14 -6.39 29.58 31.23
N ALA A 15 -5.86 30.79 31.05
CA ALA A 15 -5.12 31.18 29.86
C ALA A 15 -3.85 30.32 29.68
N VAL A 16 -3.08 30.12 30.75
CA VAL A 16 -1.87 29.27 30.70
C VAL A 16 -2.23 27.83 30.34
N LEU A 17 -3.29 27.28 30.91
CA LEU A 17 -3.73 25.92 30.61
C LEU A 17 -4.12 25.73 29.14
N ASN A 18 -4.82 26.70 28.55
CA ASN A 18 -5.17 26.67 27.13
C ASN A 18 -3.92 26.76 26.23
N VAL A 19 -2.92 27.56 26.59
CA VAL A 19 -1.65 27.65 25.84
C VAL A 19 -0.88 26.33 25.89
N VAL A 20 -0.83 25.67 27.06
CA VAL A 20 -0.19 24.35 27.20
C VAL A 20 -0.91 23.29 26.37
N LEU A 21 -2.26 23.28 26.38
CA LEU A 21 -3.04 22.36 25.55
C LEU A 21 -2.78 22.57 24.05
N LEU A 22 -2.68 23.82 23.60
CA LEU A 22 -2.32 24.13 22.21
C LEU A 22 -0.90 23.64 21.89
N ALA A 23 0.07 23.88 22.77
CA ALA A 23 1.45 23.43 22.57
C ALA A 23 1.55 21.90 22.47
N VAL A 24 0.82 21.16 23.31
CA VAL A 24 0.74 19.69 23.24
C VAL A 24 0.06 19.24 21.94
N LEU A 25 -1.02 19.90 21.53
CA LEU A 25 -1.74 19.56 20.28
C LEU A 25 -0.85 19.79 19.04
N PHE A 26 -0.10 20.89 18.99
CA PHE A 26 0.86 21.15 17.91
C PHE A 26 2.08 20.23 17.97
N SER A 27 2.53 19.81 19.16
CA SER A 27 3.65 18.87 19.30
C SER A 27 3.27 17.41 19.01
N THR A 28 1.98 17.05 19.08
CA THR A 28 1.47 15.69 18.83
C THR A 28 0.81 15.54 17.46
N MET A 29 0.48 16.64 16.79
CA MET A 29 0.22 16.63 15.36
C MET A 29 1.50 16.28 14.61
N ALA A 30 1.68 14.99 14.33
CA ALA A 30 2.60 14.53 13.31
C ALA A 30 2.34 15.35 12.02
N PRO A 31 3.40 15.81 11.30
CA PRO A 31 3.19 16.57 10.09
C PRO A 31 2.30 15.78 9.14
N ILE A 32 1.15 16.36 8.79
CA ILE A 32 0.29 15.89 7.70
C ILE A 32 1.19 15.92 6.48
N HIS A 33 1.77 14.78 6.13
CA HIS A 33 2.58 14.69 4.93
C HIS A 33 1.63 14.92 3.75
N PRO A 34 1.77 16.04 3.00
CA PRO A 34 1.08 16.18 1.73
C PRO A 34 1.54 14.99 0.88
N GLY A 35 0.60 14.37 0.17
CA GLY A 35 0.72 13.05 -0.43
C GLY A 35 2.13 12.68 -0.84
N ARG A 36 2.71 11.67 -0.18
CA ARG A 36 3.93 11.02 -0.62
C ARG A 36 3.69 10.49 -2.03
N ILE A 37 4.19 11.23 -3.01
CA ILE A 37 4.65 10.70 -4.28
C ILE A 37 5.57 9.53 -3.91
N ASN A 38 5.36 8.39 -4.56
CA ASN A 38 6.06 7.12 -4.34
C ASN A 38 7.57 7.34 -4.19
N ASP A 39 8.04 7.44 -2.95
CA ASP A 39 9.46 7.47 -2.65
C ASP A 39 9.88 6.03 -2.40
N ASP A 40 10.10 5.28 -3.49
CA ASP A 40 10.62 3.91 -3.49
C ASP A 40 11.90 3.77 -2.65
N SER A 41 12.61 4.88 -2.41
CA SER A 41 13.82 4.98 -1.60
C SER A 41 13.62 4.47 -0.18
N GLY A 42 12.49 4.78 0.46
CA GLY A 42 12.23 4.40 1.85
C GLY A 42 11.92 2.92 2.05
N ASP A 43 11.41 2.24 1.03
CA ASP A 43 11.17 0.80 1.07
C ASP A 43 12.42 0.00 0.64
N ASN A 44 13.21 0.53 -0.30
CA ASN A 44 14.48 -0.08 -0.68
C ASN A 44 15.51 -0.02 0.46
N GLU A 45 15.56 1.06 1.23
CA GLU A 45 16.41 1.17 2.44
C GLU A 45 16.02 0.17 3.53
N LYS A 46 14.72 -0.11 3.70
CA LYS A 46 14.26 -1.13 4.65
C LYS A 46 14.65 -2.53 4.19
N ILE A 47 14.51 -2.83 2.91
CA ILE A 47 14.91 -4.13 2.35
C ILE A 47 16.42 -4.32 2.51
N GLN A 48 17.22 -3.29 2.23
CA GLN A 48 18.67 -3.34 2.45
C GLN A 48 19.02 -3.70 3.89
N LYS A 49 18.37 -3.05 4.86
CA LYS A 49 18.63 -3.27 6.29
C LYS A 49 18.07 -4.58 6.83
N VAL A 50 16.99 -5.10 6.25
CA VAL A 50 16.37 -6.36 6.69
C VAL A 50 17.15 -7.57 6.17
N PHE A 51 17.72 -7.46 4.97
CA PHE A 51 18.42 -8.57 4.33
C PHE A 51 19.94 -8.47 4.37
N ASP A 52 20.50 -7.35 4.83
CA ASP A 52 21.93 -7.03 4.76
C ASP A 52 22.51 -7.32 3.37
N PHE A 53 21.82 -6.85 2.33
CA PHE A 53 22.29 -6.98 0.95
C PHE A 53 23.54 -6.15 0.73
N ASP A 54 24.55 -6.79 0.14
CA ASP A 54 25.69 -6.08 -0.42
C ASP A 54 25.28 -5.29 -1.68
N GLN A 55 26.20 -4.46 -2.19
CA GLN A 55 25.93 -3.58 -3.31
C GLN A 55 25.53 -4.35 -4.58
N GLN A 56 26.11 -5.53 -4.83
CA GLN A 56 25.80 -6.34 -6.00
C GLN A 56 24.43 -7.00 -5.86
N GLN A 57 24.12 -7.52 -4.66
CA GLN A 57 22.80 -8.09 -4.35
C GLN A 57 21.71 -7.03 -4.48
N MET A 58 21.96 -5.81 -4.02
CA MET A 58 21.01 -4.70 -4.13
C MET A 58 20.72 -4.33 -5.59
N GLU A 59 21.75 -4.23 -6.43
CA GLU A 59 21.58 -3.92 -7.85
C GLU A 59 20.77 -5.02 -8.57
N ALA A 60 21.09 -6.29 -8.31
CA ALA A 60 20.35 -7.43 -8.85
C ALA A 60 18.89 -7.42 -8.39
N PHE A 61 18.65 -7.12 -7.10
CA PHE A 61 17.32 -7.02 -6.53
C PHE A 61 16.49 -5.91 -7.17
N LEU A 62 17.05 -4.71 -7.34
CA LEU A 62 16.36 -3.58 -7.96
C LEU A 62 15.97 -3.88 -9.41
N ASN A 63 16.86 -4.56 -10.15
CA ASN A 63 16.56 -5.00 -11.51
C ASN A 63 15.42 -6.04 -11.54
N SER A 64 15.46 -7.05 -10.66
CA SER A 64 14.38 -8.03 -10.53
C SER A 64 13.05 -7.38 -10.14
N LYS A 65 13.06 -6.46 -9.15
CA LYS A 65 11.88 -5.68 -8.72
C LYS A 65 11.27 -4.90 -9.89
N LYS A 66 12.11 -4.21 -10.68
CA LYS A 66 11.65 -3.42 -11.84
C LYS A 66 11.00 -4.30 -12.90
N GLN A 67 11.62 -5.43 -13.24
CA GLN A 67 11.09 -6.36 -14.23
C GLN A 67 9.76 -6.96 -13.77
N HIS A 68 9.69 -7.44 -12.54
CA HIS A 68 8.46 -7.94 -11.94
C HIS A 68 7.36 -6.88 -11.93
N GLY A 69 7.69 -5.64 -11.56
CA GLY A 69 6.75 -4.52 -11.53
C GLY A 69 6.10 -4.23 -12.89
N VAL A 70 6.87 -4.26 -13.98
CA VAL A 70 6.33 -4.06 -15.34
C VAL A 70 5.36 -5.17 -15.72
N GLN A 71 5.74 -6.43 -15.48
CA GLN A 71 4.91 -7.60 -15.82
C GLN A 71 3.63 -7.65 -14.97
N MET A 72 3.75 -7.40 -13.68
CA MET A 72 2.63 -7.38 -12.75
C MET A 72 1.64 -6.26 -13.08
N HIS A 73 2.14 -5.08 -13.45
CA HIS A 73 1.26 -3.96 -13.80
C HIS A 73 0.36 -4.28 -15.00
N GLU A 74 0.90 -4.94 -16.02
CA GLU A 74 0.10 -5.33 -17.19
C GLU A 74 -0.98 -6.35 -16.83
N VAL A 75 -0.62 -7.43 -16.13
CA VAL A 75 -1.56 -8.49 -15.74
C VAL A 75 -2.64 -7.93 -14.81
N GLN A 76 -2.28 -7.07 -13.85
CA GLN A 76 -3.24 -6.47 -12.93
C GLN A 76 -4.20 -5.52 -13.65
N ARG A 77 -3.74 -4.73 -14.63
CA ARG A 77 -4.64 -3.90 -15.44
C ARG A 77 -5.66 -4.74 -16.20
N ARG A 78 -5.23 -5.84 -16.81
CA ARG A 78 -6.12 -6.77 -17.53
C ARG A 78 -7.10 -7.45 -16.58
N LEU A 79 -6.65 -7.86 -15.39
CA LEU A 79 -7.49 -8.50 -14.37
C LEU A 79 -8.56 -7.55 -13.86
N ASN A 80 -8.19 -6.31 -13.55
CA ASN A 80 -9.15 -5.29 -13.12
C ASN A 80 -10.20 -5.02 -14.20
N LYS A 81 -9.76 -4.85 -15.46
CA LYS A 81 -10.68 -4.63 -16.57
C LYS A 81 -11.63 -5.81 -16.78
N ALA A 82 -11.12 -7.04 -16.81
CA ALA A 82 -11.96 -8.23 -16.95
C ALA A 82 -12.95 -8.39 -15.79
N SER A 83 -12.55 -8.01 -14.57
CA SER A 83 -13.41 -7.99 -13.39
C SER A 83 -14.50 -6.93 -13.49
N GLU A 84 -14.14 -5.70 -13.90
CA GLU A 84 -15.10 -4.61 -14.14
C GLU A 84 -16.12 -5.02 -15.21
N ASP A 85 -15.65 -5.52 -16.36
CA ASP A 85 -16.51 -6.00 -17.43
C ASP A 85 -17.44 -7.12 -16.94
N TYR A 86 -16.94 -8.08 -16.15
CA TYR A 86 -17.75 -9.18 -15.61
C TYR A 86 -18.93 -8.69 -14.75
N TYR A 87 -18.71 -7.69 -13.89
CA TYR A 87 -19.75 -7.15 -13.02
C TYR A 87 -20.69 -6.18 -13.73
N LEU A 88 -20.28 -5.59 -14.87
CA LEU A 88 -21.10 -4.66 -15.64
C LEU A 88 -22.02 -5.34 -16.66
N LEU A 89 -21.78 -6.62 -16.99
CA LEU A 89 -22.66 -7.39 -17.86
C LEU A 89 -23.99 -7.76 -17.19
N ASP A 90 -25.05 -7.83 -18.00
CA ASP A 90 -26.39 -8.22 -17.55
C ASP A 90 -26.50 -9.75 -17.33
N GLU A 91 -27.56 -10.21 -16.66
CA GLU A 91 -27.80 -11.65 -16.42
C GLU A 91 -28.06 -12.43 -17.72
N ASN A 92 -28.59 -11.77 -18.75
CA ASN A 92 -28.87 -12.37 -20.06
C ASN A 92 -27.60 -12.68 -20.88
N GLU A 93 -26.44 -12.19 -20.44
CA GLU A 93 -25.14 -12.34 -21.10
C GLU A 93 -24.28 -13.45 -20.46
N ALA A 94 -24.94 -14.55 -20.05
CA ALA A 94 -24.32 -15.64 -19.31
C ALA A 94 -23.08 -16.24 -20.01
N LYS A 95 -23.09 -16.33 -21.34
CA LYS A 95 -21.94 -16.85 -22.11
C LYS A 95 -20.74 -15.92 -22.06
N GLN A 96 -20.96 -14.61 -22.16
CA GLN A 96 -19.91 -13.59 -22.05
C GLN A 96 -19.36 -13.55 -20.62
N LYS A 97 -20.23 -13.63 -19.61
CA LYS A 97 -19.82 -13.74 -18.19
C LYS A 97 -18.95 -14.97 -17.93
N ALA A 98 -19.33 -16.14 -18.46
CA ALA A 98 -18.51 -17.36 -18.34
C ALA A 98 -17.12 -17.16 -18.96
N SER A 99 -17.06 -16.60 -20.17
CA SER A 99 -15.77 -16.33 -20.83
C SER A 99 -14.89 -15.33 -20.08
N LEU A 100 -15.48 -14.29 -19.47
CA LEU A 100 -14.74 -13.34 -18.63
C LEU A 100 -14.25 -13.99 -17.34
N LEU A 101 -15.04 -14.89 -16.75
CA LEU A 101 -14.62 -15.64 -15.57
C LEU A 101 -13.40 -16.53 -15.86
N ASP A 102 -13.39 -17.24 -16.98
CA ASP A 102 -12.23 -18.02 -17.41
C ASP A 102 -10.99 -17.12 -17.58
N THR A 103 -11.19 -15.94 -18.18
CA THR A 103 -10.12 -14.93 -18.32
C THR A 103 -9.60 -14.45 -16.95
N ILE A 104 -10.49 -14.20 -15.99
CA ILE A 104 -10.13 -13.81 -14.61
C ILE A 104 -9.32 -14.92 -13.93
N VAL A 105 -9.71 -16.19 -14.10
CA VAL A 105 -9.00 -17.34 -13.54
C VAL A 105 -7.59 -17.44 -14.13
N ASP A 106 -7.45 -17.30 -15.44
CA ASP A 106 -6.15 -17.36 -16.12
C ASP A 106 -5.22 -16.20 -15.74
N LEU A 107 -5.76 -14.99 -15.64
CA LEU A 107 -4.99 -13.82 -15.19
C LEU A 107 -4.59 -13.95 -13.72
N THR A 108 -5.47 -14.46 -12.87
CA THR A 108 -5.16 -14.73 -11.46
C THR A 108 -4.04 -15.76 -11.35
N ARG A 109 -4.10 -16.84 -12.13
CA ARG A 109 -3.00 -17.82 -12.22
C ARG A 109 -1.69 -17.16 -12.63
N GLN A 110 -1.71 -16.28 -13.62
CA GLN A 110 -0.52 -15.54 -14.05
C GLN A 110 0.07 -14.67 -12.93
N VAL A 111 -0.76 -14.00 -12.11
CA VAL A 111 -0.30 -13.26 -10.93
C VAL A 111 0.48 -14.16 -9.98
N TYR A 112 -0.06 -15.34 -9.63
CA TYR A 112 0.64 -16.29 -8.75
C TYR A 112 1.96 -16.77 -9.34
N LEU A 113 1.99 -17.12 -10.64
CA LEU A 113 3.21 -17.55 -11.32
C LEU A 113 4.28 -16.44 -11.39
N LEU A 114 3.87 -15.18 -11.59
CA LEU A 114 4.78 -14.04 -11.59
C LEU A 114 5.38 -13.78 -10.20
N ASN A 115 4.56 -13.91 -9.15
CA ASN A 115 5.03 -13.78 -7.76
C ASN A 115 6.01 -14.89 -7.41
N ASP A 116 5.68 -16.14 -7.74
CA ASP A 116 6.53 -17.30 -7.47
C ASP A 116 7.91 -17.15 -8.15
N ARG A 117 7.93 -16.80 -9.44
CA ARG A 117 9.19 -16.52 -10.15
C ARG A 117 10.00 -15.40 -9.52
N HIS A 118 9.34 -14.31 -9.10
CA HIS A 118 10.05 -13.21 -8.45
C HIS A 118 10.65 -13.63 -7.10
N PHE A 119 9.95 -14.45 -6.31
CA PHE A 119 10.50 -14.99 -5.08
C PHE A 119 11.68 -15.93 -5.34
N GLU A 120 11.62 -16.75 -6.38
CA GLU A 120 12.76 -17.56 -6.83
C GLU A 120 13.95 -16.70 -7.27
N ASP A 121 13.72 -15.60 -7.99
CA ASP A 121 14.78 -14.67 -8.36
C ASP A 121 15.43 -14.02 -7.13
N ILE A 122 14.63 -13.61 -6.14
CA ILE A 122 15.13 -13.08 -4.87
C ILE A 122 15.96 -14.14 -4.12
N ARG A 123 15.49 -15.39 -4.06
CA ARG A 123 16.24 -16.49 -3.43
C ARG A 123 17.59 -16.71 -4.09
N ARG A 124 17.70 -16.59 -5.42
CA ARG A 124 18.97 -16.70 -6.15
C ARG A 124 19.95 -15.56 -5.86
N ILE A 125 19.44 -14.38 -5.53
CA ILE A 125 20.27 -13.21 -5.15
C ILE A 125 20.82 -13.38 -3.73
N CYS A 126 20.08 -14.06 -2.86
CA CYS A 126 20.41 -14.23 -1.46
C CYS A 126 21.49 -15.30 -1.22
N ARG A 127 22.30 -15.10 -0.18
CA ARG A 127 23.19 -16.12 0.37
C ARG A 127 22.36 -17.15 1.15
N PRO A 128 22.86 -18.39 1.36
CA PRO A 128 22.14 -19.41 2.11
C PRO A 128 21.69 -18.95 3.51
N GLU A 129 22.50 -18.13 4.16
CA GLU A 129 22.24 -17.55 5.49
C GLU A 129 21.06 -16.56 5.50
N GLN A 130 20.76 -15.91 4.36
CA GLN A 130 19.70 -14.91 4.20
C GLN A 130 18.34 -15.53 3.84
N LEU A 131 18.30 -16.78 3.36
CA LEU A 131 17.07 -17.45 2.89
C LEU A 131 15.95 -17.52 3.96
N PRO A 132 16.23 -17.82 5.26
CA PRO A 132 15.19 -17.84 6.28
C PRO A 132 14.47 -16.49 6.46
N HIS A 133 15.18 -15.37 6.27
CA HIS A 133 14.58 -14.03 6.32
C HIS A 133 13.68 -13.78 5.12
N VAL A 134 14.02 -14.34 3.95
CA VAL A 134 13.23 -14.18 2.72
C VAL A 134 11.90 -14.93 2.88
N ASP A 135 11.97 -16.17 3.35
CA ASP A 135 10.76 -16.98 3.56
C ASP A 135 9.83 -16.35 4.62
N GLY A 136 10.41 -15.77 5.69
CA GLY A 136 9.65 -15.00 6.68
C GLY A 136 8.94 -13.79 6.06
N LEU A 137 9.62 -13.00 5.23
CA LEU A 137 9.04 -11.86 4.52
C LEU A 137 7.88 -12.29 3.61
N ILE A 138 8.03 -13.39 2.87
CA ILE A 138 6.98 -13.91 1.98
C ILE A 138 5.72 -14.23 2.79
N ILE A 139 5.86 -14.92 3.92
CA ILE A 139 4.74 -15.27 4.81
C ILE A 139 4.05 -14.00 5.34
N ASP A 140 4.82 -13.01 5.77
CA ASP A 140 4.29 -11.76 6.29
C ASP A 140 3.55 -10.96 5.22
N LEU A 141 4.06 -10.91 3.98
CA LEU A 141 3.39 -10.27 2.85
C LEU A 141 2.03 -10.92 2.55
N LEU A 142 1.97 -12.25 2.60
CA LEU A 142 0.72 -13.01 2.39
C LEU A 142 -0.29 -12.75 3.53
N ARG A 143 0.18 -12.55 4.75
CA ARG A 143 -0.66 -12.31 5.94
C ARG A 143 -1.10 -10.85 6.12
N ARG A 144 -0.57 -9.90 5.36
CA ARG A 144 -0.95 -8.47 5.51
C ARG A 144 -2.44 -8.25 5.23
N PRO A 145 -3.18 -7.64 6.18
CA PRO A 145 -4.61 -7.42 6.03
C PRO A 145 -4.97 -6.40 4.94
N PRO A 146 -6.15 -6.50 4.30
CA PRO A 146 -6.57 -5.65 3.18
C PRO A 146 -6.69 -4.15 3.52
N GLU A 147 -6.99 -3.79 4.77
CA GLU A 147 -7.11 -2.38 5.20
C GLU A 147 -5.82 -1.57 5.00
N GLN A 148 -4.67 -2.23 5.03
CA GLN A 148 -3.38 -1.58 4.74
C GLN A 148 -3.08 -1.48 3.24
N ARG A 149 -3.92 -2.07 2.37
CA ARG A 149 -3.72 -2.15 0.91
C ARG A 149 -4.52 -1.12 0.10
N ALA A 150 -5.50 -0.42 0.69
CA ALA A 150 -6.36 0.50 -0.05
C ALA A 150 -6.54 1.86 0.64
N ARG A 151 -6.01 2.93 0.03
CA ARG A 151 -6.74 4.21 0.07
C ARG A 151 -7.98 4.02 -0.80
N PRO A 152 -9.18 4.47 -0.40
CA PRO A 152 -10.36 4.35 -1.24
C PRO A 152 -10.07 4.97 -2.60
N ARG A 153 -10.06 4.18 -3.69
CA ARG A 153 -10.15 4.76 -5.03
C ARG A 153 -11.50 5.45 -5.08
N ALA A 154 -11.50 6.75 -5.40
CA ALA A 154 -12.72 7.47 -5.69
C ALA A 154 -13.52 6.65 -6.70
N LEU A 155 -14.78 6.37 -6.36
CA LEU A 155 -15.69 5.66 -7.26
C LEU A 155 -15.71 6.40 -8.61
N PRO A 156 -15.67 5.68 -9.75
CA PRO A 156 -15.88 6.32 -11.04
C PRO A 156 -17.23 7.05 -11.03
N PRO A 157 -17.32 8.27 -11.61
CA PRO A 157 -18.55 9.05 -11.58
C PRO A 157 -19.68 8.24 -12.22
N LYS A 158 -20.81 8.15 -11.51
CA LYS A 158 -22.03 7.49 -11.98
C LYS A 158 -22.38 8.09 -13.34
N ARG A 159 -22.28 7.30 -14.41
CA ARG A 159 -22.69 7.74 -15.75
C ARG A 159 -24.16 8.16 -15.65
N ARG A 160 -24.41 9.46 -15.81
CA ARG A 160 -25.76 10.00 -15.91
C ARG A 160 -26.28 9.54 -17.27
N ASN A 161 -27.27 8.65 -17.26
CA ASN A 161 -27.98 8.26 -18.47
C ASN A 161 -28.41 9.54 -19.19
N MET A 162 -27.96 9.72 -20.42
CA MET A 162 -28.50 10.68 -21.35
C MET A 162 -29.66 9.97 -22.04
N ASP A 163 -30.87 10.29 -21.57
CA ASP A 163 -32.08 10.18 -22.37
C ASP A 163 -32.14 11.35 -23.37
#